data_AF-M1CS32-F1
#
_entry.id   AF-M1CS32-F1
#
_cell.length_a   1.000
_cell.length_b   1.000
_cell.length_c   1.000
_cell.angle_alpha   90.00
_cell.angle_beta   90.00
_cell.angle_gamma   90.00
#
_symmetry.space_group_name_H-M   'P 1'
#
loop_
_entity.id
_entity.type
_entity.pdbx_description
1 polymer ?
#
loop_
_entity_poly.entity_id
_entity_poly.type
_entity_poly.pdbx_seq_one_letter_code
_entity_poly.pdbx_strand_id
1 'polypeptide(L)'
;MEELAEGVSNLNLVDSQRKNRIQVSNTKKPLFFYVNLSKRYMQQYNEVELSALGMAISTVVSIAEILKNNGLATEKSEFSH
;
A
#
# COMPACT_ATOMS: atom_id res chain seq x y z
N MET A 1 -31.84 -19.87 9.29
CA MET A 1 -31.27 -18.50 9.29
C MET A 1 -29.77 -18.67 9.12
N GLU A 2 -29.45 -19.12 7.91
CA GLU A 2 -28.22 -19.75 7.49
C GLU A 2 -28.13 -19.38 6.02
N GLU A 3 -27.73 -18.13 5.73
CA GLU A 3 -27.52 -17.67 4.34
C GLU A 3 -26.78 -16.31 4.22
N LEU A 4 -26.15 -15.79 5.29
CA LEU A 4 -25.48 -14.48 5.22
C LEU A 4 -23.96 -14.54 5.45
N ALA A 5 -23.40 -15.73 5.71
CA ALA A 5 -21.97 -15.89 6.00
C ALA A 5 -21.11 -16.30 4.77
N GLU A 6 -21.74 -16.69 3.66
CA GLU A 6 -21.03 -17.27 2.50
C GLU A 6 -20.70 -16.26 1.39
N GLY A 7 -21.21 -15.02 1.50
CA GLY A 7 -21.11 -14.00 0.45
C GLY A 7 -19.82 -13.16 0.43
N VAL A 8 -18.88 -13.36 1.35
CA VAL A 8 -17.63 -12.58 1.43
C VAL A 8 -16.37 -13.38 1.06
N SER A 9 -16.50 -14.66 0.72
CA SER A 9 -15.36 -15.56 0.51
C SER A 9 -14.90 -15.67 -0.94
N ASN A 10 -15.66 -15.12 -1.91
CA ASN A 10 -15.43 -15.32 -3.35
C ASN A 10 -15.16 -14.03 -4.15
N LEU A 11 -14.51 -13.03 -3.54
CA LEU A 11 -13.87 -11.96 -4.32
C LEU A 11 -12.43 -12.36 -4.64
N ASN A 12 -12.25 -13.12 -5.73
CA ASN A 12 -11.01 -13.31 -6.46
C ASN A 12 -9.73 -13.51 -5.61
N LEU A 13 -9.57 -14.71 -5.04
CA LEU A 13 -8.30 -15.23 -4.53
C LEU A 13 -7.25 -15.52 -5.64
N VAL A 14 -7.47 -15.02 -6.86
CA VAL A 14 -6.71 -15.34 -8.09
C VAL A 14 -6.05 -14.14 -8.77
N ASP A 15 -6.28 -12.91 -8.30
CA ASP A 15 -5.39 -11.80 -8.64
C ASP A 15 -4.22 -11.83 -7.66
N SER A 16 -3.19 -12.61 -8.03
CA SER A 16 -1.85 -12.63 -7.42
C SER A 16 -1.64 -11.48 -6.45
N GLN A 17 -1.68 -11.75 -5.14
CA GLN A 17 -1.32 -10.79 -4.09
C GLN A 17 -0.07 -10.05 -4.56
N ARG A 18 -0.22 -8.81 -5.03
CA ARG A 18 0.91 -7.98 -5.44
C ARG A 18 1.74 -7.81 -4.18
N LYS A 19 2.82 -8.58 -4.09
CA LYS A 19 3.62 -8.71 -2.85
C LYS A 19 4.27 -7.39 -2.45
N ASN A 20 4.29 -6.43 -3.37
CA ASN A 20 4.77 -5.07 -3.23
C ASN A 20 3.70 -4.04 -2.82
N ARG A 21 2.49 -4.45 -2.42
CA ARG A 21 1.43 -3.52 -1.98
C ARG A 21 1.42 -3.33 -0.46
N ILE A 22 1.34 -2.07 -0.03
CA ILE A 22 1.23 -1.66 1.37
C ILE A 22 -0.08 -0.89 1.54
N GLN A 23 -1.00 -1.45 2.32
CA GLN A 23 -2.21 -0.75 2.75
C GLN A 23 -1.94 -0.04 4.07
N VAL A 24 -2.09 1.28 4.06
CA VAL A 24 -1.93 2.14 5.22
C VAL A 24 -3.30 2.35 5.85
N SER A 25 -3.40 2.02 7.13
CA SER A 25 -4.59 2.20 7.97
C SER A 25 -4.30 3.17 9.11
N ASN A 26 -5.36 3.68 9.74
CA ASN A 26 -5.22 4.71 10.77
C ASN A 26 -4.95 4.09 12.15
N THR A 27 -3.90 4.59 12.82
CA THR A 27 -3.67 4.71 14.28
C THR A 27 -2.74 3.75 15.05
N LYS A 28 -2.19 2.65 14.51
CA LYS A 28 -1.31 1.77 15.34
C LYS A 28 0.16 1.66 14.91
N LYS A 29 0.49 1.96 13.67
CA LYS A 29 1.86 1.86 13.17
C LYS A 29 2.48 3.25 13.05
N PRO A 30 3.70 3.46 13.57
CA PRO A 30 4.38 4.75 13.43
C PRO A 30 4.71 5.02 11.96
N LEU A 31 4.84 6.29 11.57
CA LEU A 31 5.13 6.70 10.19
C LEU A 31 6.34 5.95 9.59
N PHE A 32 7.44 5.86 10.34
CA PHE A 32 8.67 5.20 9.89
C PHE A 32 8.54 3.68 9.72
N PHE A 33 7.53 3.04 10.29
CA PHE A 33 7.25 1.63 10.00
C PHE A 33 6.98 1.43 8.52
N TYR A 34 6.10 2.27 7.95
CA TYR A 34 5.74 2.19 6.54
C TYR A 34 6.87 2.65 5.62
N VAL A 35 7.65 3.66 6.01
CA VAL A 35 8.85 4.08 5.27
C VAL A 35 9.85 2.93 5.15
N ASN A 36 10.13 2.23 6.26
CA ASN A 36 11.07 1.11 6.25
C ASN A 36 10.53 -0.11 5.51
N LEU A 37 9.23 -0.39 5.62
CA LEU A 37 8.59 -1.45 4.85
C LEU A 37 8.66 -1.15 3.34
N SER A 38 8.42 0.10 2.94
CA SER A 38 8.53 0.55 1.55
C SER A 38 9.94 0.34 1.00
N LYS A 39 10.98 0.69 1.79
CA LYS A 39 12.37 0.41 1.42
C LYS A 39 12.62 -1.07 1.16
N ARG A 40 12.14 -1.96 2.04
CA ARG A 40 12.29 -3.40 1.88
C ARG A 40 11.56 -3.91 0.63
N TYR A 41 10.36 -3.42 0.36
CA TYR A 41 9.58 -3.85 -0.81
C TYR A 41 10.20 -3.36 -2.11
N MET A 42 10.71 -2.13 -2.17
CA MET A 42 11.45 -1.63 -3.33
C MET A 42 12.74 -2.44 -3.57
N GLN A 43 13.42 -2.90 -2.51
CA GLN A 43 14.60 -3.78 -2.67
C GLN A 43 14.25 -5.18 -3.20
N GLN A 44 13.08 -5.71 -2.84
CA GLN A 44 12.66 -7.07 -3.22
C GLN A 44 11.93 -7.12 -4.57
N TYR A 45 11.18 -6.07 -4.90
CA TYR A 45 10.24 -6.04 -6.02
C TYR A 45 10.46 -4.87 -6.98
N ASN A 46 11.49 -4.04 -6.77
CA ASN A 46 11.85 -2.85 -7.55
C ASN A 46 10.83 -1.68 -7.51
N GLU A 47 9.59 -1.94 -7.12
CA GLU A 47 8.52 -0.97 -6.96
C GLU A 47 7.70 -1.27 -5.70
N VAL A 48 6.94 -0.28 -5.25
CA VAL A 48 6.01 -0.41 -4.11
C VAL A 48 4.72 0.34 -4.42
N GLU A 49 3.58 -0.30 -4.13
CA GLU A 49 2.25 0.31 -4.26
C GLU A 49 1.75 0.71 -2.88
N LEU A 50 1.47 2.00 -2.66
CA LEU A 50 0.92 2.51 -1.41
C LEU A 50 -0.58 2.80 -1.60
N SER A 51 -1.43 2.21 -0.76
CA SER A 51 -2.88 2.46 -0.77
C SER A 51 -3.36 2.96 0.60
N ALA A 52 -4.30 3.90 0.63
CA ALA A 52 -4.96 4.36 1.86
C ALA A 52 -6.38 4.86 1.58
N LEU A 53 -7.19 4.95 2.64
CA LEU A 53 -8.54 5.50 2.61
C LEU A 53 -8.75 6.48 3.77
N GLY A 54 -9.56 7.52 3.52
CA GLY A 54 -9.93 8.52 4.52
C GLY A 54 -8.72 9.21 5.16
N MET A 55 -8.66 9.25 6.49
CA MET A 55 -7.61 9.94 7.24
C MET A 55 -6.19 9.41 6.97
N ALA A 56 -6.06 8.13 6.57
CA ALA A 56 -4.76 7.51 6.29
C ALA A 56 -4.11 8.00 4.99
N ILE A 57 -4.84 8.74 4.13
CA ILE A 57 -4.29 9.32 2.90
C ILE A 57 -3.13 10.26 3.22
N SER A 58 -3.25 11.07 4.27
CA SER A 58 -2.19 11.97 4.73
C SER A 58 -0.88 11.23 5.04
N THR A 59 -0.97 10.07 5.69
CA THR A 59 0.19 9.22 5.99
C THR A 59 0.86 8.71 4.72
N VAL A 60 0.09 8.27 3.71
CA VAL A 60 0.66 7.82 2.42
C VAL A 60 1.37 8.95 1.70
N VAL A 61 0.78 10.15 1.68
CA VAL A 61 1.43 11.34 1.10
C VAL A 61 2.76 11.60 1.79
N SER A 62 2.78 11.64 3.13
CA SER A 62 4.00 11.81 3.91
C SER A 62 5.06 10.73 3.64
N ILE A 63 4.67 9.46 3.50
CA ILE A 63 5.60 8.38 3.15
C ILE A 63 6.22 8.62 1.78
N ALA A 64 5.40 8.95 0.77
CA ALA A 64 5.86 9.20 -0.59
C ALA A 64 6.81 10.41 -0.66
N GLU A 65 6.50 11.48 0.07
CA GLU A 65 7.36 12.67 0.16
C GLU A 65 8.69 12.37 0.85
N ILE A 66 8.68 11.62 1.96
CA ILE A 66 9.91 11.20 2.64
C ILE A 66 10.80 10.36 1.71
N LEU A 67 10.22 9.44 0.95
CA LEU A 67 10.99 8.61 0.03
C LEU A 67 11.59 9.44 -1.12
N LYS A 68 10.80 10.34 -1.73
CA LYS A 68 11.26 11.22 -2.82
C LYS A 68 12.31 12.23 -2.37
N ASN A 69 12.09 12.92 -1.25
CA ASN A 69 13.01 13.94 -0.74
C ASN A 69 14.37 13.37 -0.30
N ASN A 70 14.41 12.09 0.07
CA ASN A 70 15.66 11.38 0.39
C ASN A 70 16.31 10.72 -0.84
N GLY A 71 15.79 10.90 -2.05
CA GLY A 71 16.30 10.27 -3.28
C GLY A 71 16.17 8.75 -3.31
N LEU A 72 15.22 8.19 -2.56
CA LEU A 72 15.04 6.73 -2.42
C LEU A 72 14.06 6.14 -3.43
N ALA A 73 13.17 6.95 -3.98
CA ALA A 73 12.12 6.50 -4.91
C ALA A 73 11.72 7.62 -5.86
N THR A 74 11.22 7.23 -7.03
CA THR A 74 10.52 8.09 -7.99
C THR A 74 9.10 7.56 -8.16
N GLU A 75 8.14 8.44 -8.39
CA GLU A 75 6.76 8.04 -8.67
C GLU A 75 6.64 7.45 -10.07
N LYS A 76 5.88 6.37 -10.19
CA LYS A 76 5.55 5.76 -11.47
C LYS A 76 4.22 6.35 -11.94
N SER A 77 4.27 7.19 -12.97
CA SER A 77 3.07 7.76 -13.58
C SER A 77 2.47 6.75 -14.56
N GLU A 78 1.41 6.05 -14.19
CA GLU A 78 0.56 5.33 -15.14
C GLU A 78 -0.68 6.17 -15.42
N PHE A 79 -0.66 6.91 -16.53
CA PHE A 79 -1.85 7.53 -17.10
C PHE A 79 -2.52 6.50 -18.01
N SER A 80 -3.55 5.81 -17.51
CA SER A 80 -4.45 5.04 -18.36
C SER A 80 -5.61 5.95 -18.78
N HIS A 81 -5.68 6.25 -20.08
CA HIS A 81 -6.78 6.98 -20.73
C HIS A 81 -8.03 6.12 -20.85
#